data_AF-A0A0K2RI55-F1
#
_entry.id   AF-A0A0K2RI55-F1
#
_cell.length_a   1.000
_cell.length_b   1.000
_cell.length_c   1.000
_cell.angle_alpha   90.00
_cell.angle_beta   90.00
_cell.angle_gamma   90.00
#
_symmetry.space_group_name_H-M   'P 1'
#
loop_
_entity.id
_entity.type
_entity.pdbx_description
1 polymer ?
#
loop_
_entity_poly.entity_id
_entity_poly.type
_entity_poly.pdbx_seq_one_letter_code
_entity_poly.pdbx_strand_id
1 'polypeptide(L)' 'MTQVLLAPGKAGFAQLRYTQAGNYPECTQAPAAGFRVYPPEDTASLFIPQQYTACSNTNINLLTVQAFQAG' A
#
# COMPACT_ATOMS: atom_id res chain seq x y z
N MET A 1 -15.09 -12.77 8.35
CA MET A 1 -14.33 -11.50 8.51
C MET A 1 -13.92 -11.43 9.97
N THR A 2 -12.63 -11.46 10.28
CA THR A 2 -12.15 -11.43 11.67
C THR A 2 -11.97 -9.98 12.07
N GLN A 3 -12.69 -9.51 13.09
CA GLN A 3 -12.54 -8.15 13.59
C GLN A 3 -11.25 -8.03 14.42
N VAL A 4 -10.53 -6.93 14.23
CA VAL A 4 -9.39 -6.54 15.07
C VAL A 4 -9.88 -5.45 16.02
N LEU A 5 -10.11 -5.81 17.28
CA LEU A 5 -10.53 -4.87 18.31
C LEU A 5 -9.30 -4.30 19.02
N LEU A 6 -9.14 -2.98 18.99
CA LEU A 6 -8.04 -2.28 19.66
C LEU A 6 -8.54 -1.62 20.94
N ALA A 7 -7.82 -1.82 22.05
CA ALA A 7 -8.02 -1.03 23.25
C ALA A 7 -7.54 0.42 23.03
N PRO A 8 -8.04 1.41 23.81
CA PRO A 8 -7.56 2.78 23.72
C PRO A 8 -6.03 2.88 23.82
N GLY A 9 -5.41 3.64 22.91
CA GLY A 9 -3.96 3.81 22.84
C GLY A 9 -3.18 2.65 22.20
N LYS A 10 -3.87 1.61 21.70
CA LYS A 10 -3.26 0.53 20.91
C LYS A 10 -3.36 0.80 19.42
N ALA A 11 -2.49 0.17 18.64
CA ALA A 11 -2.42 0.30 17.19
C ALA A 11 -2.62 -1.05 16.50
N GLY A 12 -3.18 -1.00 15.30
CA GLY A 12 -3.22 -2.13 14.37
C GLY A 12 -2.16 -1.94 13.29
N PHE A 13 -1.59 -3.03 12.83
CA PHE A 13 -0.58 -3.05 11.77
C PHE A 13 -1.05 -3.95 10.63
N ALA A 14 -0.74 -3.57 9.40
CA ALA A 14 -0.96 -4.40 8.22
C ALA A 14 0.32 -4.41 7.38
N GLN A 15 0.67 -5.58 6.86
CA GLN A 15 1.82 -5.69 5.97
C GLN A 15 1.42 -5.25 4.55
N LEU A 16 2.15 -4.28 4.02
CA LEU A 16 2.09 -3.92 2.61
C LEU A 16 3.11 -4.75 1.83
N ARG A 17 2.65 -5.45 0.80
CA ARG A 17 3.49 -6.16 -0.16
C ARG A 17 3.56 -5.38 -1.47
N TYR A 18 4.76 -5.39 -2.07
CA TYR A 18 5.05 -4.76 -3.35
C TYR A 18 5.55 -5.82 -4.33
N THR A 19 4.79 -6.10 -5.37
CA THR A 19 5.21 -6.98 -6.45
C THR A 19 6.07 -6.18 -7.44
N GLN A 20 7.18 -6.77 -7.88
CA GLN A 20 8.09 -6.10 -8.82
C GLN A 20 7.38 -5.85 -10.17
N ALA A 21 7.41 -4.61 -10.64
CA ALA A 21 6.80 -4.21 -11.92
C ALA A 21 7.32 -5.06 -13.11
N GLY A 22 8.60 -5.43 -13.09
CA GLY A 22 9.24 -6.25 -14.13
C GLY A 22 8.70 -7.67 -14.25
N ASN A 23 7.87 -8.14 -13.33
CA ASN A 23 7.20 -9.43 -13.47
C ASN A 23 6.05 -9.40 -14.50
N TYR A 24 5.66 -8.21 -14.98
CA TYR A 24 4.54 -8.02 -15.90
C TYR A 24 5.04 -7.48 -17.24
N PRO A 25 5.03 -8.27 -18.33
CA PRO A 25 5.50 -7.84 -19.66
C PRO A 25 4.73 -6.65 -20.24
N GLU A 26 3.45 -6.51 -19.90
CA GLU A 26 2.54 -5.45 -20.31
C GLU A 26 2.66 -4.18 -19.44
N CYS A 27 3.61 -4.17 -18.50
CA CYS A 27 3.86 -3.04 -17.63
C CYS A 27 4.90 -2.08 -18.23
N THR A 28 4.48 -0.86 -18.54
CA THR A 28 5.41 0.24 -18.75
C THR A 28 5.92 0.73 -17.39
N GLN A 29 7.16 0.37 -17.07
CA GLN A 29 7.81 0.71 -15.81
C GLN A 29 8.01 2.22 -15.70
N ALA A 30 7.77 2.77 -14.50
CA ALA A 30 7.95 4.19 -14.21
C ALA A 30 8.53 4.37 -12.80
N PRO A 31 9.34 5.42 -12.55
CA PRO A 31 9.79 5.73 -11.21
C PRO A 31 8.61 6.21 -10.35
N ALA A 32 8.51 5.69 -9.13
CA ALA A 32 7.62 6.19 -8.10
C ALA A 32 8.43 6.78 -6.95
N ALA A 33 8.05 7.97 -6.50
CA ALA A 33 8.74 8.70 -5.43
C ALA A 33 8.37 8.20 -4.02
N GLY A 34 7.28 7.45 -3.88
CA GLY A 34 6.77 7.02 -2.59
C GLY A 34 5.33 6.54 -2.64
N PHE A 35 4.76 6.35 -1.45
CA PHE A 35 3.37 5.94 -1.26
C PHE A 35 2.49 7.13 -0.90
N ARG A 36 1.24 7.08 -1.35
CA ARG A 36 0.16 7.94 -0.87
C ARG A 36 -0.80 7.07 -0.06
N VAL A 37 -0.92 7.37 1.23
CA VAL A 37 -1.84 6.69 2.15
C VAL A 37 -3.02 7.62 2.42
N TYR A 38 -4.23 7.13 2.18
CA TYR A 38 -5.47 7.85 2.47
C TYR A 38 -6.05 7.29 3.77
N PRO A 39 -6.04 8.06 4.87
CA PRO A 39 -6.67 7.62 6.11
C PRO A 39 -8.18 7.43 5.95
N PRO A 40 -8.82 6.60 6.79
CA PRO A 40 -10.27 6.51 6.83
C PRO A 40 -10.90 7.89 7.06
N GLU A 41 -11.98 8.18 6.35
CA GLU A 41 -12.70 9.46 6.40
C GLU A 41 -11.89 10.72 6.02
N ASP A 42 -10.69 10.56 5.45
CA ASP A 42 -9.85 11.67 5.00
C ASP A 42 -9.40 11.51 3.55
N THR A 43 -9.71 12.51 2.71
CA THR A 43 -9.28 12.54 1.31
C THR A 43 -7.87 13.10 1.12
N ALA A 44 -7.30 13.76 2.15
CA ALA A 44 -5.93 14.22 2.12
C ALA A 44 -4.97 13.03 2.25
N SER A 45 -4.08 12.88 1.27
CA SER A 45 -3.09 11.80 1.32
C SER A 45 -1.91 12.17 2.21
N LEU A 46 -1.50 11.25 3.08
CA LEU A 46 -0.17 11.25 3.69
C LEU A 46 0.83 10.69 2.66
N PHE A 47 1.99 11.34 2.52
CA PHE A 47 3.03 10.91 1.59
C PHE A 47 4.22 10.29 2.34
N ILE A 48 4.60 9.06 1.95
CA ILE A 48 5.75 8.34 2.52
C ILE A 48 6.83 8.28 1.43
N PRO A 49 7.93 9.03 1.55
CA PRO A 49 8.98 9.06 0.54
C PRO A 49 9.76 7.74 0.52
N GLN A 50 9.69 7.03 -0.62
CA GLN A 50 10.43 5.79 -0.83
C GLN A 50 10.49 5.49 -2.33
N GLN A 51 11.70 5.42 -2.89
CA GLN A 51 11.86 5.19 -4.32
C GLN A 51 11.53 3.74 -4.69
N TYR A 52 10.72 3.58 -5.73
CA TYR A 52 10.33 2.28 -6.29
C TYR A 52 10.25 2.32 -7.81
N THR A 53 10.41 1.15 -8.42
CA THR A 53 10.00 0.92 -9.82
C THR A 53 8.55 0.46 -9.84
N ALA A 54 7.66 1.31 -10.33
CA ALA A 54 6.23 1.08 -10.40
C ALA A 54 5.75 0.75 -11.82
N CYS A 55 4.45 0.50 -11.93
CA CYS A 55 3.76 0.33 -13.20
C CYS A 55 2.88 1.54 -13.50
N SER A 56 2.98 2.08 -14.71
CA SER A 56 2.06 3.15 -15.17
C SER A 56 0.72 2.61 -15.69
N ASN A 57 0.62 1.31 -15.97
CA ASN A 57 -0.62 0.66 -16.37
C ASN A 57 -1.55 0.48 -15.15
N THR A 58 -2.71 1.14 -15.17
CA THR A 58 -3.67 1.19 -14.05
C THR A 58 -4.40 -0.14 -13.80
N ASN A 59 -4.33 -1.09 -14.73
CA ASN A 59 -4.95 -2.40 -14.57
C ASN A 59 -4.05 -3.39 -13.81
N ILE A 60 -2.77 -3.05 -13.56
CA ILE A 60 -1.82 -3.91 -12.86
C ILE A 60 -1.63 -3.41 -11.43
N ASN A 61 -2.15 -4.18 -10.47
CA ASN A 61 -2.00 -3.87 -9.06
C ASN A 61 -0.71 -4.47 -8.50
N LEU A 62 0.29 -3.63 -8.27
CA LEU A 62 1.56 -4.05 -7.64
C LEU A 62 1.47 -4.11 -6.11
N LEU A 63 0.47 -3.45 -5.51
CA LEU A 63 0.32 -3.33 -4.07
C LEU A 63 -0.71 -4.32 -3.55
N THR A 64 -0.38 -4.97 -2.44
CA THR A 64 -1.34 -5.81 -1.70
C THR A 64 -1.20 -5.54 -0.22
N VAL A 65 -2.30 -5.12 0.41
CA VAL A 65 -2.39 -4.95 1.86
C VAL A 65 -2.92 -6.25 2.47
N GLN A 66 -2.18 -6.83 3.40
CA GLN A 66 -2.62 -8.01 4.13
C GLN A 66 -3.61 -7.63 5.25
N ALA A 67 -4.25 -8.64 5.83
CA ALA A 67 -5.15 -8.44 6.96
C ALA A 67 -4.44 -7.71 8.12
N PHE A 68 -5.16 -6.80 8.77
CA PHE A 68 -4.67 -6.13 9.97
C PHE A 68 -4.47 -7.11 11.11
N GLN A 69 -3.49 -6.80 11.94
CA GLN A 69 -3.14 -7.51 13.17
C GLN A 69 -3.01 -6.49 14.30
N ALA A 70 -3.38 -6.88 15.51
CA ALA A 70 -3.10 -6.07 16.68
C ALA A 70 -1.59 -6.10 16.98
N GLY A 71 -1.03 -4.96 17.39
CA GLY A 71 0.34 -4.90 17.93
C GLY A 71 0.39 -4.52 19.40
#